data_AF-C4ZJJ2-F1
#
_entry.id   AF-C4ZJJ2-F1
#
_cell.length_a   1.000
_cell.length_b   1.000
_cell.length_c   1.000
_cell.angle_alpha   90.00
_cell.angle_beta   90.00
_cell.angle_gamma   90.00
#
_symmetry.space_group_name_H-M   'P 1'
#
loop_
_entity.id
_entity.type
_entity.pdbx_description
1 polymer ?
#
loop_
_entity_poly.entity_id
_entity_poly.type
_entity_poly.pdbx_seq_one_letter_code
_entity_poly.pdbx_strand_id
1 'polypeptide(L)'
;MGFVERLHNNDTNSDQNLAIWAKLWLTDSGGGLYGRYLYLSNEMRNYGTLVPAQLNGNATVYNPTPNNLVQPGLSAVAGLPTDYVLSGGEVCLDTDVAGNPVVSCASAAADETFNHNLGANQVAYVGEVPLLNQYLTEIAALPNVNLADYSMHLELWLGCDPRIAQVTCNNLQIDNGFEQLFLASSKANFNNVPEPGSLALLGLGFLGIGLQMRRRIFA
;
A
#
# COMPACT_ATOMS: atom_id res chain seq x y z
N MET A 1 -3.82 -9.28 -8.27
CA MET A 1 -3.69 -7.84 -8.52
C MET A 1 -3.51 -7.20 -7.16
N GLY A 2 -2.37 -6.57 -6.99
CA GLY A 2 -2.01 -5.85 -5.78
C GLY A 2 -1.88 -4.37 -6.13
N PHE A 3 -2.37 -3.52 -5.25
CA PHE A 3 -2.05 -2.11 -5.23
C PHE A 3 -0.74 -2.00 -4.47
N VAL A 4 0.28 -1.46 -5.11
CA VAL A 4 1.60 -1.28 -4.53
C VAL A 4 1.75 0.22 -4.43
N GLU A 5 1.58 0.76 -3.23
CA GLU A 5 1.61 2.19 -2.99
C GLU A 5 2.92 2.57 -2.31
N ARG A 6 3.62 3.49 -2.97
CA ARG A 6 4.81 4.13 -2.43
C ARG A 6 4.40 5.52 -1.98
N LEU A 7 4.26 5.68 -0.68
CA LEU A 7 3.77 6.90 -0.07
C LEU A 7 4.88 7.43 0.81
N HIS A 8 5.46 8.56 0.44
CA HIS A 8 6.56 9.21 1.16
C HIS A 8 5.96 10.33 2.01
N ASN A 9 6.27 10.36 3.31
CA ASN A 9 5.84 11.49 4.13
C ASN A 9 6.95 12.17 4.94
N ASN A 10 8.20 11.65 4.94
CA ASN A 10 9.49 12.36 5.23
C ASN A 10 10.57 11.36 5.72
N ASP A 11 11.84 11.59 5.35
CA ASP A 11 13.02 10.81 5.76
C ASP A 11 13.48 11.06 7.22
N THR A 12 12.80 11.92 7.99
CA THR A 12 13.23 12.32 9.36
C THR A 12 12.43 11.70 10.52
N ASN A 13 11.66 10.63 10.31
CA ASN A 13 10.89 9.92 11.34
C ASN A 13 9.84 10.76 12.12
N SER A 14 9.54 12.00 11.72
CA SER A 14 8.58 12.85 12.46
C SER A 14 7.16 12.77 11.90
N ASP A 15 7.02 12.50 10.60
CA ASP A 15 5.78 12.65 9.83
C ASP A 15 5.60 11.40 8.95
N GLN A 16 5.26 10.25 9.53
CA GLN A 16 5.21 8.96 8.80
C GLN A 16 3.81 8.45 8.48
N ASN A 17 2.80 9.09 9.06
CA ASN A 17 1.42 8.69 8.89
C ASN A 17 0.85 9.20 7.55
N LEU A 18 -0.06 8.46 6.94
CA LEU A 18 -0.80 8.94 5.79
C LEU A 18 -2.26 8.49 5.83
N ALA A 19 -3.16 9.42 5.51
CA ALA A 19 -4.56 9.13 5.31
C ALA A 19 -4.81 8.61 3.89
N ILE A 20 -5.46 7.45 3.79
CA ILE A 20 -5.79 6.81 2.52
C ILE A 20 -7.26 6.43 2.53
N TRP A 21 -7.97 6.80 1.46
CA TRP A 21 -9.28 6.25 1.14
C TRP A 21 -9.29 5.86 -0.33
N ALA A 22 -9.77 4.66 -0.63
CA ALA A 22 -9.85 4.19 -2.01
C ALA A 22 -11.19 3.53 -2.30
N LYS A 23 -11.67 3.71 -3.53
CA LYS A 23 -12.83 3.03 -4.09
C LYS A 23 -12.47 2.51 -5.46
N LEU A 24 -12.69 1.21 -5.67
CA LEU A 24 -12.42 0.53 -6.92
C LEU A 24 -13.64 -0.23 -7.40
N TRP A 25 -13.91 -0.19 -8.70
CA TRP A 25 -15.01 -0.94 -9.30
C TRP A 25 -14.75 -1.28 -10.75
N LEU A 26 -15.49 -2.28 -11.24
CA LEU A 26 -15.47 -2.72 -12.62
C LEU A 26 -16.81 -2.39 -13.27
N THR A 27 -16.79 -1.94 -14.52
CA THR A 27 -18.00 -1.77 -15.33
C THR A 27 -17.91 -2.58 -16.62
N ASP A 28 -19.06 -3.07 -17.11
CA ASP A 28 -19.20 -3.68 -18.43
C ASP A 28 -19.33 -2.62 -19.54
N SER A 29 -19.55 -3.08 -20.79
CA SER A 29 -19.68 -2.21 -21.97
C SER A 29 -20.93 -1.33 -21.98
N GLY A 30 -21.94 -1.70 -21.19
CA GLY A 30 -23.12 -0.88 -20.94
C GLY A 30 -22.96 0.12 -19.81
N GLY A 31 -21.79 0.15 -19.15
CA GLY A 31 -21.56 0.95 -17.94
C GLY A 31 -22.18 0.33 -16.68
N GLY A 32 -22.67 -0.91 -16.75
CA GLY A 32 -23.22 -1.65 -15.62
C GLY A 32 -22.11 -2.05 -14.65
N LEU A 33 -22.36 -1.87 -13.34
CA LEU A 33 -21.43 -2.31 -12.30
C LEU A 33 -21.29 -3.84 -12.31
N TYR A 34 -20.07 -4.33 -12.45
CA TYR A 34 -19.76 -5.74 -12.29
C TYR A 34 -19.46 -6.06 -10.82
N GLY A 35 -20.26 -6.95 -10.23
CA GLY A 35 -20.12 -7.33 -8.82
C GLY A 35 -20.51 -6.19 -7.87
N ARG A 36 -19.52 -5.60 -7.19
CA ARG A 36 -19.72 -4.51 -6.22
C ARG A 36 -18.53 -3.56 -6.19
N TYR A 37 -18.73 -2.40 -5.58
CA TYR A 37 -17.64 -1.50 -5.21
C TYR A 37 -16.75 -2.14 -4.13
N LEU A 38 -15.45 -2.02 -4.32
CA LEU A 38 -14.41 -2.47 -3.40
C LEU A 38 -13.84 -1.23 -2.72
N TYR A 39 -13.87 -1.20 -1.39
CA TYR A 39 -13.47 -0.03 -0.61
C TYR A 39 -12.26 -0.34 0.27
N LEU A 40 -11.37 0.65 0.37
CA LEU A 40 -10.44 0.80 1.48
C LEU A 40 -11.00 1.91 2.37
N SER A 41 -11.73 1.52 3.42
CA SER A 41 -12.39 2.44 4.36
C SER A 41 -12.33 1.92 5.79
N ASN A 42 -12.38 2.85 6.75
CA ASN A 42 -12.51 2.57 8.18
C ASN A 42 -13.98 2.57 8.68
N GLU A 43 -14.98 2.60 7.79
CA GLU A 43 -16.42 2.51 8.10
C GLU A 43 -16.94 3.55 9.09
N MET A 44 -16.56 4.83 8.95
CA MET A 44 -16.95 5.89 9.87
C MET A 44 -16.62 5.52 11.32
N ARG A 45 -15.44 4.95 11.56
CA ARG A 45 -14.89 4.67 12.89
C ARG A 45 -13.79 5.66 13.24
N ASN A 46 -13.49 5.77 14.53
CA ASN A 46 -12.45 6.68 15.02
C ASN A 46 -11.10 6.36 14.36
N TYR A 47 -10.36 7.42 14.07
CA TYR A 47 -9.05 7.33 13.43
C TYR A 47 -8.03 6.66 14.36
N GLY A 48 -7.19 5.77 13.82
CA GLY A 48 -6.09 5.13 14.57
C GLY A 48 -6.51 4.09 15.62
N THR A 49 -7.80 3.76 15.74
CA THR A 49 -8.23 2.70 16.66
C THR A 49 -8.14 1.33 16.01
N LEU A 50 -7.33 0.43 16.58
CA LEU A 50 -7.24 -0.99 16.16
C LEU A 50 -8.52 -1.79 16.44
N VAL A 51 -9.56 -1.17 17.01
CA VAL A 51 -10.85 -1.81 17.25
C VAL A 51 -11.84 -1.28 16.21
N PRO A 52 -12.32 -2.12 15.27
CA PRO A 52 -12.36 -3.58 15.31
C PRO A 52 -11.33 -4.24 14.39
N ALA A 53 -10.30 -3.53 13.91
CA ALA A 53 -9.36 -4.05 12.92
C ALA A 53 -8.88 -5.45 13.34
N GLN A 54 -9.36 -6.47 12.63
CA GLN A 54 -9.04 -7.85 12.95
C GLN A 54 -7.78 -8.21 12.20
N LEU A 55 -6.71 -8.49 12.94
CA LEU A 55 -5.56 -9.17 12.39
C LEU A 55 -6.04 -10.48 11.73
N ASN A 56 -5.62 -10.73 10.50
CA ASN A 56 -6.11 -11.83 9.66
C ASN A 56 -7.62 -11.79 9.32
N GLY A 57 -8.23 -10.59 9.35
CA GLY A 57 -9.58 -10.40 8.85
C GLY A 57 -9.71 -10.80 7.37
N ASN A 58 -10.90 -11.28 6.99
CA ASN A 58 -11.15 -11.70 5.62
C ASN A 58 -11.65 -10.52 4.76
N ALA A 59 -10.78 -10.00 3.89
CA ALA A 59 -11.12 -8.91 2.98
C ALA A 59 -12.27 -9.23 1.99
N THR A 60 -12.56 -10.51 1.71
CA THR A 60 -13.63 -10.91 0.78
C THR A 60 -15.05 -10.74 1.35
N VAL A 61 -15.18 -10.68 2.68
CA VAL A 61 -16.48 -10.46 3.35
C VAL A 61 -16.72 -8.99 3.69
N TYR A 62 -15.69 -8.14 3.58
CA TYR A 62 -15.81 -6.72 3.84
C TYR A 62 -16.69 -6.04 2.79
N ASN A 63 -17.76 -5.38 3.24
CA ASN A 63 -18.67 -4.64 2.38
C ASN A 63 -19.38 -3.53 3.17
N PRO A 64 -18.95 -2.27 3.06
CA PRO A 64 -19.48 -1.15 3.85
C PRO A 64 -20.86 -0.65 3.36
N THR A 65 -21.63 -1.46 2.62
CA THR A 65 -23.02 -1.13 2.24
C THR A 65 -23.85 -0.86 3.50
N PRO A 66 -24.40 0.36 3.61
CA PRO A 66 -25.50 0.76 2.74
C PRO A 66 -25.22 1.92 1.75
N ASN A 67 -24.03 2.53 1.74
CA ASN A 67 -23.97 3.94 1.32
C ASN A 67 -23.35 4.29 -0.04
N ASN A 68 -22.90 3.32 -0.86
CA ASN A 68 -22.17 3.58 -2.14
C ASN A 68 -21.39 4.90 -2.08
N LEU A 69 -20.38 4.94 -1.21
CA LEU A 69 -19.76 6.19 -0.79
C LEU A 69 -19.20 6.91 -2.03
N VAL A 70 -19.79 8.07 -2.32
CA VAL A 70 -19.33 8.96 -3.40
C VAL A 70 -18.06 9.68 -2.97
N GLN A 71 -17.88 9.86 -1.66
CA GLN A 71 -16.72 10.49 -1.04
C GLN A 71 -16.49 9.85 0.35
N PRO A 72 -15.26 9.94 0.91
CA PRO A 72 -15.01 9.53 2.29
C PRO A 72 -15.93 10.28 3.25
N GLY A 73 -16.56 9.56 4.17
CA GLY A 73 -17.30 10.10 5.28
C GLY A 73 -16.36 10.67 6.34
N LEU A 74 -16.72 11.84 6.86
CA LEU A 74 -15.93 12.58 7.84
C LEU A 74 -16.83 13.22 8.88
N SER A 75 -16.42 13.14 10.13
CA SER A 75 -16.89 14.06 11.15
C SER A 75 -16.05 15.35 11.13
N ALA A 76 -16.68 16.52 11.27
CA ALA A 76 -16.03 17.83 11.14
C ALA A 76 -15.03 18.19 12.26
N VAL A 77 -14.76 17.27 13.19
CA VAL A 77 -13.87 17.48 14.34
C VAL A 77 -12.72 16.47 14.28
N ALA A 78 -11.50 16.94 14.57
CA ALA A 78 -10.31 16.10 14.61
C ALA A 78 -10.47 14.94 15.62
N GLY A 79 -10.02 13.74 15.24
CA GLY A 79 -10.09 12.55 16.11
C GLY A 79 -11.48 11.89 16.25
N LEU A 80 -12.49 12.40 15.55
CA LEU A 80 -13.80 11.76 15.42
C LEU A 80 -13.85 10.78 14.24
N PRO A 81 -14.96 10.04 14.06
CA PRO A 81 -15.00 8.98 13.07
C PRO A 81 -14.83 9.46 11.64
N THR A 82 -14.12 8.65 10.86
CA THR A 82 -13.75 8.93 9.47
C THR A 82 -13.65 7.62 8.69
N ASP A 83 -13.90 7.68 7.39
CA ASP A 83 -13.70 6.56 6.46
C ASP A 83 -12.24 6.41 6.02
N TYR A 84 -11.35 7.35 6.34
CA TYR A 84 -9.94 7.22 5.99
C TYR A 84 -9.26 6.13 6.82
N VAL A 85 -8.46 5.31 6.15
CA VAL A 85 -7.53 4.37 6.77
C VAL A 85 -6.19 5.08 6.98
N LEU A 86 -5.57 4.86 8.14
CA LEU A 86 -4.23 5.35 8.43
C LEU A 86 -3.21 4.31 8.00
N SER A 87 -2.40 4.66 7.02
CA SER A 87 -1.09 4.04 6.80
C SER A 87 -0.21 4.51 7.94
N GLY A 88 -0.05 3.65 8.96
CA GLY A 88 0.66 3.97 10.21
C GLY A 88 2.14 4.30 10.00
N GLY A 89 2.69 5.11 10.89
CA GLY A 89 4.13 5.30 11.02
C GLY A 89 4.80 4.08 11.64
N GLU A 90 5.59 4.28 12.67
CA GLU A 90 6.19 3.16 13.43
C GLU A 90 5.12 2.17 13.92
N VAL A 91 5.32 0.89 13.58
CA VAL A 91 4.56 -0.24 14.10
C VAL A 91 5.45 -0.97 15.08
N CYS A 92 4.95 -1.17 16.30
CA CYS A 92 5.69 -1.88 17.33
C CYS A 92 5.05 -3.23 17.64
N LEU A 93 5.89 -4.25 17.81
CA LEU A 93 5.49 -5.59 18.19
C LEU A 93 5.94 -5.87 19.62
N ASP A 94 5.08 -6.53 20.38
CA ASP A 94 5.45 -7.23 21.61
C ASP A 94 5.93 -8.62 21.20
N THR A 95 7.24 -8.85 21.26
CA THR A 95 7.84 -10.12 20.81
C THR A 95 7.87 -11.17 21.92
N ASP A 96 7.62 -10.74 23.16
CA ASP A 96 7.50 -11.60 24.32
C ASP A 96 6.16 -12.36 24.36
N VAL A 97 5.15 -11.90 23.62
CA VAL A 97 3.86 -12.58 23.46
C VAL A 97 3.79 -13.39 22.16
N ALA A 98 3.41 -14.67 22.30
CA ALA A 98 3.24 -15.57 21.17
C ALA A 98 2.27 -15.01 20.11
N GLY A 99 2.75 -14.88 18.87
CA GLY A 99 2.01 -14.28 17.77
C GLY A 99 2.37 -12.82 17.50
N ASN A 100 3.35 -12.26 18.22
CA ASN A 100 3.94 -10.94 18.04
C ASN A 100 2.88 -9.85 17.80
N PRO A 101 1.95 -9.64 18.76
CA PRO A 101 0.85 -8.70 18.55
C PRO A 101 1.38 -7.27 18.35
N VAL A 102 0.70 -6.53 17.49
CA VAL A 102 0.95 -5.10 17.31
C VAL A 102 0.50 -4.36 18.58
N VAL A 103 1.41 -3.59 19.16
CA VAL A 103 1.19 -2.76 20.34
C VAL A 103 1.51 -1.31 20.05
N SER A 104 1.03 -0.41 20.91
CA SER A 104 1.43 1.00 20.86
C SER A 104 2.95 1.12 21.06
N CYS A 105 3.64 1.89 20.22
CA CYS A 105 5.07 2.15 20.37
C CYS A 105 5.45 2.92 21.65
N ALA A 106 4.49 3.59 22.28
CA ALA A 106 4.68 4.18 23.61
C ALA A 106 4.54 3.17 24.77
N SER A 107 4.22 1.90 24.49
CA SER A 107 4.10 0.85 25.50
C SER A 107 5.47 0.37 25.97
N ALA A 108 5.58 -0.01 27.23
CA ALA A 108 6.77 -0.69 27.76
C ALA A 108 6.95 -2.12 27.19
N ALA A 109 5.90 -2.67 26.57
CA ALA A 109 5.91 -3.98 25.90
C ALA A 109 6.28 -3.91 24.41
N ALA A 110 6.69 -2.74 23.90
CA ALA A 110 7.15 -2.60 22.52
C ALA A 110 8.63 -3.02 22.43
N ASP A 111 8.88 -4.24 21.95
CA ASP A 111 10.23 -4.81 21.87
C ASP A 111 10.90 -4.61 20.50
N GLU A 112 10.09 -4.65 19.44
CA GLU A 112 10.54 -4.49 18.07
C GLU A 112 9.77 -3.38 17.37
N THR A 113 10.49 -2.48 16.67
CA THR A 113 9.89 -1.32 16.00
C THR A 113 10.22 -1.35 14.50
N PHE A 114 9.18 -1.28 13.69
CA PHE A 114 9.26 -1.22 12.24
C PHE A 114 8.78 0.14 11.77
N ASN A 115 9.62 0.86 11.04
CA ASN A 115 9.21 2.12 10.43
C ASN A 115 8.54 1.84 9.07
N HIS A 116 7.24 2.07 8.97
CA HIS A 116 6.47 1.82 7.76
C HIS A 116 6.47 3.05 6.82
N ASN A 117 7.63 3.69 6.61
CA ASN A 117 7.80 4.78 5.64
C ASN A 117 9.29 5.15 5.41
N LEU A 118 10.14 4.17 5.06
CA LEU A 118 11.61 4.35 5.01
C LEU A 118 12.16 4.94 3.68
N GLY A 119 11.39 5.81 3.03
CA GLY A 119 11.95 6.69 1.99
C GLY A 119 12.22 6.05 0.61
N ALA A 120 12.95 6.83 -0.20
CA ALA A 120 12.98 6.88 -1.67
C ALA A 120 13.34 5.61 -2.46
N ASN A 121 13.55 4.44 -1.82
CA ASN A 121 13.92 3.17 -2.48
C ASN A 121 13.07 1.96 -2.08
N GLN A 122 12.02 2.14 -1.29
CA GLN A 122 11.19 1.04 -0.79
C GLN A 122 9.70 1.28 -1.09
N VAL A 123 8.93 0.22 -1.27
CA VAL A 123 7.46 0.28 -1.26
C VAL A 123 7.02 -0.01 0.17
N ALA A 124 6.38 0.96 0.81
CA ALA A 124 5.93 0.81 2.20
C ALA A 124 4.62 0.02 2.32
N TYR A 125 3.76 0.07 1.30
CA TYR A 125 2.42 -0.53 1.36
C TYR A 125 2.06 -1.35 0.14
N VAL A 126 1.57 -2.55 0.40
CA VAL A 126 0.94 -3.41 -0.62
C VAL A 126 -0.45 -3.80 -0.12
N GLY A 127 -1.47 -3.34 -0.83
CA GLY A 127 -2.84 -3.80 -0.65
C GLY A 127 -3.15 -4.89 -1.66
N GLU A 128 -3.34 -6.12 -1.20
CA GLU A 128 -3.93 -7.15 -2.04
C GLU A 128 -5.46 -7.09 -1.96
N VAL A 129 -6.12 -7.17 -3.12
CA VAL A 129 -7.59 -7.20 -3.20
C VAL A 129 -8.01 -8.55 -3.81
N PRO A 130 -8.18 -9.60 -2.98
CA PRO A 130 -8.47 -10.95 -3.48
C PRO A 130 -9.77 -11.02 -4.29
N LEU A 131 -10.78 -10.24 -3.90
CA LEU A 131 -12.08 -10.21 -4.57
C LEU A 131 -11.99 -9.65 -6.00
N LEU A 132 -11.05 -8.72 -6.26
CA LEU A 132 -10.78 -8.24 -7.61
C LEU A 132 -10.18 -9.35 -8.48
N ASN A 133 -9.29 -10.18 -7.92
CA ASN A 133 -8.72 -11.33 -8.64
C ASN A 133 -9.80 -12.32 -9.03
N GLN A 134 -10.76 -12.55 -8.14
CA GLN A 134 -11.90 -13.40 -8.41
C GLN A 134 -12.73 -12.84 -9.57
N TYR A 135 -13.11 -11.57 -9.53
CA TYR A 135 -13.90 -10.93 -10.59
C TYR A 135 -13.20 -10.97 -11.95
N LEU A 136 -11.89 -10.66 -12.00
CA LEU A 136 -11.13 -10.73 -13.25
C LEU A 136 -11.06 -12.16 -13.80
N THR A 137 -10.98 -13.18 -12.92
CA THR A 137 -10.97 -14.59 -13.34
C THR A 137 -12.34 -15.03 -13.85
N GLU A 138 -13.41 -14.61 -13.20
CA GLU A 138 -14.79 -14.90 -13.61
C GLU A 138 -15.12 -14.25 -14.95
N ILE A 139 -14.75 -12.97 -15.16
CA ILE A 139 -14.90 -12.28 -16.45
C ILE A 139 -14.13 -13.01 -17.54
N ALA A 140 -12.86 -13.38 -17.29
CA ALA A 140 -12.03 -14.07 -18.27
C ALA A 140 -12.55 -15.47 -18.65
N ALA A 141 -13.39 -16.08 -17.82
CA ALA A 141 -14.00 -17.39 -18.07
C ALA A 141 -15.33 -17.29 -18.84
N LEU A 142 -15.88 -16.10 -19.08
CA LEU A 142 -17.13 -15.93 -19.81
C LEU A 142 -16.97 -16.30 -21.29
N PRO A 143 -17.95 -17.02 -21.88
CA PRO A 143 -17.90 -17.38 -23.30
C PRO A 143 -18.00 -16.14 -24.19
N ASN A 144 -17.15 -16.08 -25.22
CA ASN A 144 -17.08 -14.95 -26.17
C ASN A 144 -16.81 -13.59 -25.52
N VAL A 145 -16.14 -13.56 -24.36
CA VAL A 145 -15.81 -12.30 -23.69
C VAL A 145 -14.79 -11.49 -24.49
N ASN A 146 -15.06 -10.20 -24.65
CA ASN A 146 -14.07 -9.22 -25.05
C ASN A 146 -13.65 -8.42 -23.81
N LEU A 147 -12.42 -8.61 -23.32
CA LEU A 147 -11.95 -7.90 -22.13
C LEU A 147 -11.87 -6.38 -22.33
N ALA A 148 -11.79 -5.90 -23.58
CA ALA A 148 -11.84 -4.47 -23.89
C ALA A 148 -13.21 -3.84 -23.60
N ASP A 149 -14.25 -4.66 -23.42
CA ASP A 149 -15.59 -4.20 -23.06
C ASP A 149 -15.71 -3.89 -21.56
N TYR A 150 -14.71 -4.26 -20.75
CA TYR A 150 -14.70 -4.03 -19.31
C TYR A 150 -13.74 -2.90 -18.96
N SER A 151 -14.17 -2.02 -18.05
CA SER A 151 -13.36 -0.91 -17.54
C SER A 151 -13.17 -1.04 -16.04
N MET A 152 -11.94 -0.81 -15.58
CA MET A 152 -11.61 -0.71 -14.16
C MET A 152 -11.43 0.75 -13.78
N HIS A 153 -12.13 1.14 -12.71
CA HIS A 153 -12.10 2.48 -12.17
C HIS A 153 -11.46 2.44 -10.79
N LEU A 154 -10.61 3.43 -10.53
CA LEU A 154 -9.99 3.65 -9.23
C LEU A 154 -10.15 5.11 -8.86
N GLU A 155 -10.74 5.34 -7.70
CA GLU A 155 -10.78 6.63 -7.05
C GLU A 155 -9.94 6.54 -5.78
N LEU A 156 -8.96 7.43 -5.66
CA LEU A 156 -7.99 7.42 -4.56
C LEU A 156 -7.90 8.83 -3.99
N TRP A 157 -8.10 8.93 -2.68
CA TRP A 157 -7.97 10.16 -1.90
C TRP A 157 -6.82 9.94 -0.93
N LEU A 158 -5.77 10.72 -1.12
CA LEU A 158 -4.57 10.68 -0.30
C LEU A 158 -4.40 11.99 0.43
N GLY A 159 -3.86 11.88 1.64
CA GLY A 159 -3.38 13.01 2.39
C GLY A 159 -4.47 13.75 3.15
N CYS A 160 -4.19 15.01 3.47
CA CYS A 160 -5.08 15.82 4.28
C CYS A 160 -6.36 16.19 3.52
N ASP A 161 -7.51 15.83 4.08
CA ASP A 161 -8.80 16.24 3.56
C ASP A 161 -9.16 17.65 4.08
N PRO A 162 -9.32 18.66 3.19
CA PRO A 162 -9.61 20.03 3.60
C PRO A 162 -10.97 20.20 4.30
N ARG A 163 -11.84 19.18 4.24
CA ARG A 163 -13.14 19.15 4.92
C ARG A 163 -13.01 18.85 6.41
N ILE A 164 -11.85 18.41 6.89
CA ILE A 164 -11.58 18.17 8.31
C ILE A 164 -11.06 19.48 8.93
N ALA A 165 -11.98 20.33 9.39
CA ALA A 165 -11.72 21.73 9.75
C ALA A 165 -10.76 21.98 10.94
N GLN A 166 -10.27 20.95 11.64
CA GLN A 166 -9.45 21.10 12.86
C GLN A 166 -8.16 20.28 12.89
N VAL A 167 -7.80 19.55 11.83
CA VAL A 167 -6.53 18.83 11.80
C VAL A 167 -5.47 19.76 11.22
N THR A 168 -4.46 20.12 12.01
CA THR A 168 -3.18 20.57 11.44
C THR A 168 -2.69 19.42 10.56
N CYS A 169 -2.65 19.61 9.25
CA CYS A 169 -2.33 18.55 8.29
C CYS A 169 -0.95 17.90 8.52
N ASN A 170 -0.11 18.48 9.38
CA ASN A 170 1.14 17.90 9.88
C ASN A 170 0.98 16.38 10.13
N ASN A 171 1.91 15.59 9.60
CA ASN A 171 1.90 14.13 9.65
C ASN A 171 0.81 13.42 8.84
N LEU A 172 0.05 14.09 7.97
CA LEU A 172 -0.92 13.48 7.06
C LEU A 172 -0.87 14.06 5.65
N GLN A 173 -0.07 15.10 5.42
CA GLN A 173 0.08 15.74 4.11
C GLN A 173 0.98 14.91 3.18
N ILE A 174 1.00 15.30 1.92
CA ILE A 174 1.83 14.73 0.86
C ILE A 174 3.04 15.66 0.76
N ASP A 175 4.14 15.30 1.40
CA ASP A 175 5.13 16.30 1.81
C ASP A 175 6.34 16.40 0.89
N ASN A 176 6.44 15.53 -0.11
CA ASN A 176 7.63 15.54 -0.97
C ASN A 176 7.38 15.23 -2.45
N GLY A 177 6.12 15.00 -2.88
CA GLY A 177 5.77 14.87 -4.30
C GLY A 177 6.36 13.63 -4.99
N PHE A 178 6.87 12.67 -4.20
CA PHE A 178 7.43 11.40 -4.69
C PHE A 178 6.46 10.23 -4.52
N GLU A 179 5.21 10.49 -4.19
CA GLU A 179 4.20 9.47 -3.96
C GLU A 179 3.86 8.81 -5.31
N GLN A 180 4.07 7.49 -5.37
CA GLN A 180 3.89 6.69 -6.57
C GLN A 180 2.86 5.60 -6.28
N LEU A 181 1.76 5.62 -7.02
CA LEU A 181 0.81 4.52 -7.06
C LEU A 181 1.23 3.55 -8.18
N PHE A 182 1.51 2.31 -7.81
CA PHE A 182 1.72 1.23 -8.76
C PHE A 182 0.52 0.29 -8.77
N LEU A 183 -0.05 0.13 -9.96
CA LEU A 183 -1.08 -0.88 -10.22
C LEU A 183 -0.40 -2.08 -10.86
N ALA A 184 -0.18 -3.13 -10.06
CA ALA A 184 0.53 -4.32 -10.51
C ALA A 184 -0.36 -5.56 -10.47
N SER A 185 -0.26 -6.37 -11.52
CA SER A 185 -0.74 -7.75 -11.42
C SER A 185 0.16 -8.51 -10.46
N SER A 186 -0.41 -9.22 -9.48
CA SER A 186 0.35 -10.06 -8.54
C SER A 186 1.06 -11.25 -9.22
N LYS A 187 0.83 -11.45 -10.53
CA LYS A 187 1.50 -12.45 -11.37
C LYS A 187 2.51 -11.83 -12.36
N ALA A 188 2.78 -10.53 -12.27
CA ALA A 188 3.80 -9.92 -13.11
C ALA A 188 5.18 -10.45 -12.67
N ASN A 189 5.91 -11.08 -13.59
CA ASN A 189 7.32 -11.36 -13.37
C ASN A 189 8.05 -10.01 -13.29
N PHE A 190 8.40 -9.57 -12.08
CA PHE A 190 9.32 -8.46 -11.92
C PHE A 190 10.66 -8.90 -12.49
N ASN A 191 11.09 -8.22 -13.55
CA ASN A 191 12.41 -8.45 -14.11
C ASN A 191 13.41 -7.91 -13.09
N ASN A 192 14.06 -8.80 -12.34
CA ASN A 192 15.13 -8.44 -11.42
C ASN A 192 16.32 -7.96 -12.26
N VAL A 193 16.32 -6.67 -12.60
CA VAL A 193 17.48 -6.03 -13.22
C VAL A 193 18.57 -5.99 -12.15
N PRO A 194 19.74 -6.62 -12.38
CA PRO A 194 20.84 -6.53 -11.43
C PRO A 194 21.19 -5.06 -11.18
N GLU A 195 21.34 -4.68 -9.91
CA GLU A 195 21.67 -3.30 -9.57
C GLU A 195 22.96 -2.89 -10.29
N PRO A 196 23.08 -1.62 -10.72
CA PRO A 196 24.26 -1.13 -11.45
C PRO A 196 25.58 -1.46 -10.73
N GLY A 197 25.55 -1.49 -9.39
CA GLY A 197 26.68 -1.88 -8.55
C GLY A 197 27.13 -3.33 -8.77
N SER A 198 26.21 -4.29 -8.95
CA SER A 198 26.54 -5.70 -9.17
C SER A 198 27.25 -5.92 -10.51
N LEU A 199 26.85 -5.20 -11.56
CA LEU A 199 27.53 -5.25 -12.87
C LEU A 199 28.91 -4.60 -12.81
N ALA A 200 29.05 -3.48 -12.09
CA ALA A 200 30.34 -2.84 -11.87
C ALA A 200 31.30 -3.74 -11.09
N LEU A 201 30.82 -4.42 -10.05
CA LEU A 201 31.62 -5.34 -9.23
C LEU A 201 32.02 -6.60 -10.00
N LEU A 202 31.13 -7.14 -10.82
CA LEU A 202 31.43 -8.23 -11.75
C LEU A 202 32.50 -7.81 -12.78
N GLY A 203 32.34 -6.61 -13.36
CA GLY A 203 33.30 -6.04 -14.30
C GLY A 203 34.69 -5.80 -13.68
N LEU A 204 34.73 -5.26 -12.46
CA LEU A 204 35.96 -5.09 -11.68
C LEU A 204 36.58 -6.44 -11.29
N GLY A 205 35.77 -7.44 -10.97
CA GLY A 205 36.22 -8.81 -10.71
C GLY A 205 36.92 -9.43 -11.92
N PHE A 206 36.34 -9.30 -13.12
CA PHE A 206 36.98 -9.78 -14.35
C PHE A 206 38.24 -9.00 -14.72
N LEU A 207 38.27 -7.69 -14.51
CA LEU A 207 39.48 -6.86 -14.68
C LEU A 207 40.60 -7.29 -13.72
N GLY A 208 40.27 -7.52 -12.45
CA GLY A 208 41.23 -7.99 -11.44
C GLY A 208 41.83 -9.36 -11.79
N ILE A 209 40.98 -10.30 -12.21
CA ILE A 209 41.42 -11.63 -12.68
C ILE A 209 42.31 -11.51 -13.92
N GLY A 210 41.93 -10.70 -14.91
CA GLY A 210 42.69 -10.51 -16.14
C GLY A 210 44.09 -9.91 -15.90
N LEU A 211 44.20 -8.95 -14.99
CA LEU A 211 45.48 -8.36 -14.57
C LEU A 211 46.35 -9.37 -13.81
N GLN A 212 45.74 -10.23 -13.00
CA GLN A 212 46.45 -11.27 -12.25
C GLN A 212 46.94 -12.42 -13.15
N MET A 213 46.18 -12.79 -14.18
CA MET A 213 46.63 -13.76 -15.19
C MET A 213 47.81 -13.22 -16.01
N ARG A 214 47.81 -11.93 -16.38
CA ARG A 214 48.94 -11.30 -17.09
C ARG A 214 50.23 -11.32 -16.27
N ARG A 215 50.15 -11.14 -14.95
CA ARG A 215 51.34 -11.21 -14.07
C ARG A 215 51.96 -12.61 -13.97
N ARG A 216 51.20 -13.68 -14.22
CA ARG A 216 51.71 -15.07 -14.19
C ARG A 216 52.37 -15.52 -15.50
N ILE A 217 52.17 -14.79 -16.60
CA ILE A 217 52.77 -15.12 -17.91
C ILE A 217 54.16 -14.48 -18.07
N PHE A 218 54.46 -13.44 -17.29
CA PHE A 218 55.74 -12.71 -17.30
C PHE A 218 56.55 -12.91 -16.00
N ALA A 219 56.30 -13.99 -15.27
CA ALA A 219 57.09 -14.44 -14.12
C ALA A 219 57.67 -15.82 -14.38
#